data_AF-A0A3M1SCC1-F1
#
_entry.id   AF-A0A3M1SCC1-F1
#
_cell.length_a   1.000
_cell.length_b   1.000
_cell.length_c   1.000
_cell.angle_alpha   90.00
_cell.angle_beta   90.00
_cell.angle_gamma   90.00
#
_symmetry.space_group_name_H-M   'P 1'
#
loop_
_entity.id
_entity.type
_entity.pdbx_description
1 polymer ?
#
loop_
_entity_poly.entity_id
_entity_poly.type
_entity_poly.pdbx_seq_one_letter_code
_entity_poly.pdbx_strand_id
1 'polypeptide(L)'
;MSTEQPLDPHLIEQTRQHIRTLVSEIAQLARSDLAPEEFAAEFTPRVVSALAAVGGAFWMFEGNRVSLAFQMNLHETGLDKPEVQQAHGELLQHVIQEVENRIIGPNASFGDEHRQIRNPVNTLL
;
A
#
# COMPACT_ATOMS: atom_id res chain seq x y z
N MET A 1 -14.08 31.55 17.08
CA MET A 1 -15.08 31.41 16.00
C MET A 1 -14.38 30.67 14.85
N SER A 2 -14.48 29.35 14.80
CA SER A 2 -13.93 28.56 13.69
C SER A 2 -14.94 28.60 12.54
N THR A 3 -14.55 29.17 11.41
CA THR A 3 -15.34 29.11 10.18
C THR A 3 -15.20 27.71 9.58
N GLU A 4 -16.21 26.86 9.78
CA GLU A 4 -16.40 25.68 8.94
C GLU A 4 -16.75 26.17 7.54
N GLN A 5 -15.74 26.23 6.67
CA GLN A 5 -15.93 26.58 5.27
C GLN A 5 -16.69 25.42 4.61
N PRO A 6 -17.90 25.64 4.07
CA PRO A 6 -18.67 24.56 3.45
C PRO A 6 -17.89 24.03 2.24
N LEU A 7 -17.62 22.72 2.26
CA LEU A 7 -16.98 22.03 1.15
C LEU A 7 -17.89 22.13 -0.09
N ASP A 8 -17.30 22.50 -1.22
CA ASP A 8 -18.02 22.67 -2.48
C ASP A 8 -18.68 21.34 -2.91
N PRO A 9 -20.01 21.27 -3.01
CA PRO A 9 -20.72 20.07 -3.45
C PRO A 9 -20.24 19.55 -4.81
N HIS A 10 -19.85 20.44 -5.72
CA HIS A 10 -19.36 20.07 -7.04
C HIS A 10 -18.00 19.36 -6.95
N LEU A 11 -17.11 19.84 -6.08
CA LEU A 11 -15.81 19.21 -5.83
C LEU A 11 -15.96 17.81 -5.20
N ILE A 12 -16.95 17.62 -4.34
CA ILE A 12 -17.28 16.31 -3.74
C ILE A 12 -17.77 15.34 -4.82
N GLU A 13 -18.65 15.79 -5.72
CA GLU A 13 -19.16 14.97 -6.82
C GLU A 13 -18.03 14.59 -7.80
N GLN A 14 -17.18 15.54 -8.18
CA GLN A 14 -16.02 15.30 -9.02
C GLN A 14 -15.07 14.27 -8.38
N THR A 15 -14.75 14.43 -7.10
CA THR A 15 -13.89 13.50 -6.36
C THR A 15 -14.49 12.09 -6.33
N ARG A 16 -15.79 11.96 -6.06
CA ARG A 16 -16.48 10.67 -6.09
C ARG A 16 -16.44 10.02 -7.47
N GLN A 17 -16.63 10.80 -8.53
CA GLN A 17 -16.58 10.30 -9.90
C GLN A 17 -15.17 9.83 -10.28
N HIS A 18 -14.15 10.56 -9.84
CA HIS A 18 -12.75 10.19 -10.03
C HIS A 18 -12.43 8.86 -9.35
N ILE A 19 -12.82 8.69 -8.07
CA ILE A 19 -12.67 7.42 -7.33
C ILE A 19 -13.37 6.26 -8.04
N ARG A 20 -14.62 6.46 -8.50
CA ARG A 20 -15.37 5.41 -9.22
C ARG A 20 -14.72 4.99 -10.53
N THR A 21 -14.16 5.96 -11.25
CA THR A 21 -13.45 5.71 -12.51
C THR A 21 -12.21 4.85 -12.25
N LEU A 22 -11.39 5.22 -11.28
CA LEU A 22 -10.21 4.46 -10.88
C LEU A 22 -10.55 3.04 -10.44
N VAL A 23 -11.58 2.87 -9.60
CA VAL A 23 -12.05 1.53 -9.18
C VAL A 23 -12.51 0.70 -10.38
N SER A 24 -13.21 1.32 -11.34
CA SER A 24 -13.66 0.63 -12.55
C SER A 24 -12.48 0.18 -13.43
N GLU A 25 -11.49 1.05 -13.62
CA GLU A 25 -10.26 0.74 -14.37
C GLU A 25 -9.47 -0.40 -13.72
N ILE A 26 -9.28 -0.34 -12.41
CA ILE A 26 -8.62 -1.40 -11.63
C ILE A 26 -9.39 -2.71 -11.76
N ALA A 27 -10.72 -2.67 -11.64
CA ALA A 27 -11.55 -3.87 -11.76
C ALA A 27 -11.50 -4.47 -13.17
N GLN A 28 -11.39 -3.64 -14.21
CA GLN A 28 -11.21 -4.10 -15.58
C GLN A 28 -9.83 -4.74 -15.77
N LEU A 29 -8.77 -4.13 -15.25
CA LEU A 29 -7.42 -4.69 -15.26
C LEU A 29 -7.39 -6.06 -14.54
N ALA A 30 -8.06 -6.18 -13.40
CA ALA A 30 -8.13 -7.44 -12.64
C ALA A 30 -8.86 -8.59 -13.37
N ARG A 31 -9.63 -8.28 -14.42
CA ARG A 31 -10.30 -9.27 -15.28
C ARG A 31 -9.54 -9.56 -16.57
N SER A 32 -8.44 -8.87 -16.82
CA SER A 32 -7.62 -9.09 -18.01
C SER A 32 -6.72 -10.31 -17.84
N ASP A 33 -6.41 -10.98 -18.95
CA ASP A 33 -5.54 -12.15 -18.99
C ASP A 33 -4.08 -11.70 -19.10
N LEU A 34 -3.55 -11.18 -17.99
CA LEU A 34 -2.17 -10.73 -17.85
C LEU A 34 -1.39 -11.69 -16.98
N ALA A 35 -0.08 -11.84 -17.26
CA ALA A 35 0.81 -12.49 -16.31
C ALA A 35 0.84 -11.69 -15.00
N PRO A 36 1.07 -12.33 -13.83
CA PRO A 36 1.06 -11.65 -12.54
C PRO A 36 2.01 -10.45 -12.46
N GLU A 37 3.19 -10.55 -13.09
CA GLU A 37 4.19 -9.49 -13.13
C GLU A 37 3.71 -8.29 -13.97
N GLU A 38 3.05 -8.56 -15.09
CA GLU A 38 2.45 -7.52 -15.95
C GLU A 38 1.30 -6.83 -15.22
N PHE A 39 0.45 -7.60 -14.54
CA PHE A 39 -0.61 -7.06 -13.70
C PHE A 39 -0.05 -6.16 -12.60
N ALA A 40 1.00 -6.58 -11.89
CA ALA A 40 1.64 -5.79 -10.85
C ALA A 40 2.21 -4.45 -11.39
N ALA A 41 2.84 -4.49 -12.56
CA ALA A 41 3.39 -3.30 -13.22
C ALA A 41 2.31 -2.31 -13.69
N GLU A 42 1.14 -2.79 -14.09
CA GLU A 42 0.01 -1.92 -14.47
C GLU A 42 -0.79 -1.45 -13.23
N PHE A 43 -1.00 -2.31 -12.25
CA PHE A 43 -1.85 -2.02 -11.10
C PHE A 43 -1.21 -1.02 -10.13
N THR A 44 0.04 -1.27 -9.72
CA THR A 44 0.68 -0.50 -8.64
C THR A 44 0.79 0.99 -8.96
N PRO A 45 1.24 1.43 -10.15
CA PRO A 45 1.31 2.86 -10.47
C PRO A 45 -0.05 3.57 -10.45
N ARG A 46 -1.11 2.89 -10.89
CA ARG A 46 -2.48 3.44 -10.86
C ARG A 46 -2.96 3.65 -9.43
N VAL A 47 -2.69 2.69 -8.53
CA VAL A 47 -3.05 2.80 -7.11
C VAL A 47 -2.24 3.87 -6.40
N VAL A 48 -0.92 3.93 -6.64
CA VAL A 48 -0.05 4.96 -6.04
C VAL A 48 -0.49 6.36 -6.46
N SER A 49 -0.78 6.55 -7.75
CA SER A 49 -1.30 7.82 -8.26
C SER A 49 -2.68 8.16 -7.69
N ALA A 50 -3.59 7.18 -7.61
CA ALA A 50 -4.93 7.37 -7.08
C ALA A 50 -4.94 7.80 -5.61
N LEU A 51 -4.02 7.25 -4.82
CA LEU A 51 -3.89 7.52 -3.38
C LEU A 51 -2.97 8.70 -3.08
N ALA A 52 -2.33 9.29 -4.09
CA ALA A 52 -1.25 10.27 -3.94
C ALA A 52 -0.17 9.79 -2.94
N ALA A 53 0.14 8.49 -2.98
CA ALA A 53 1.13 7.87 -2.11
C ALA A 53 2.56 8.19 -2.56
N VAL A 54 3.52 8.17 -1.63
CA VAL A 54 4.95 8.41 -1.93
C VAL A 54 5.53 7.33 -2.85
N GLY A 55 5.12 6.08 -2.64
CA GLY A 55 5.54 4.93 -3.42
C GLY A 55 4.65 3.72 -3.19
N GLY A 56 5.00 2.61 -3.82
CA GLY A 56 4.22 1.38 -3.71
C GLY A 56 5.03 0.16 -4.12
N ALA A 57 4.64 -0.99 -3.57
CA ALA A 57 5.23 -2.27 -3.90
C ALA A 57 4.15 -3.36 -3.91
N PHE A 58 4.37 -4.35 -4.75
CA PHE A 58 3.51 -5.50 -4.95
C PHE A 58 4.32 -6.75 -4.66
N TRP A 59 3.85 -7.54 -3.69
CA TRP A 59 4.46 -8.80 -3.31
C TRP A 59 3.58 -9.96 -3.74
N MET A 60 4.22 -11.02 -4.20
CA MET A 60 3.59 -12.29 -4.56
C MET A 60 3.93 -13.34 -3.51
N PHE A 61 2.95 -14.21 -3.23
CA PHE A 61 3.05 -15.25 -2.21
C PHE A 61 2.87 -16.62 -2.86
N GLU A 62 3.91 -17.43 -2.78
CA GLU A 62 3.89 -18.82 -3.24
C GLU A 62 4.25 -19.74 -2.07
N GLY A 63 3.21 -20.26 -1.40
CA GLY A 63 3.38 -21.00 -0.16
C GLY A 63 3.98 -20.11 0.93
N ASN A 64 5.23 -20.38 1.33
CA ASN A 64 5.95 -19.60 2.33
C ASN A 64 7.00 -18.65 1.72
N ARG A 65 7.06 -18.52 0.39
CA ARG A 65 7.96 -17.58 -0.27
C ARG A 65 7.21 -16.29 -0.56
N VAL A 66 7.85 -15.19 -0.16
CA VAL A 66 7.46 -13.83 -0.51
C VAL A 66 8.45 -13.32 -1.56
N SER A 67 7.97 -12.91 -2.73
CA SER A 67 8.78 -12.28 -3.76
C SER A 67 8.23 -10.89 -4.09
N LEU A 68 9.14 -9.93 -4.30
CA LEU A 68 8.76 -8.61 -4.77
C LEU A 68 8.54 -8.68 -6.29
N ALA A 69 7.30 -8.52 -6.73
CA ALA A 69 6.94 -8.54 -8.15
C ALA A 69 7.13 -7.17 -8.82
N PHE A 70 6.78 -6.10 -8.11
CA PHE A 70 6.91 -4.74 -8.62
C PHE A 70 7.15 -3.74 -7.48
N GLN A 71 7.95 -2.70 -7.73
CA GLN A 71 8.09 -1.57 -6.81
C GLN A 71 8.26 -0.26 -7.58
N MET A 72 7.80 0.84 -6.97
CA MET A 72 8.08 2.20 -7.42
C MET A 72 8.33 3.13 -6.23
N ASN A 73 9.28 4.05 -6.40
CA ASN A 73 9.64 5.07 -5.41
C ASN A 73 9.95 4.54 -4.00
N LEU A 74 10.37 3.27 -3.86
CA LEU A 74 10.65 2.69 -2.54
C LEU A 74 11.83 3.38 -1.84
N HIS A 75 12.77 3.94 -2.60
CA HIS A 75 13.88 4.72 -2.05
C HIS A 75 13.39 6.03 -1.39
N GLU A 76 12.26 6.58 -1.82
CA GLU A 76 11.67 7.80 -1.23
C GLU A 76 11.01 7.53 0.13
N THR A 77 10.68 6.26 0.42
CA THR A 77 10.06 5.86 1.69
C THR A 77 11.07 5.52 2.79
N GLY A 78 12.35 5.35 2.42
CA GLY A 78 13.42 4.91 3.33
C GLY A 78 13.35 3.43 3.72
N LEU A 79 12.47 2.65 3.08
CA LEU A 79 12.34 1.19 3.27
C LEU A 79 13.47 0.39 2.59
N ASP A 80 14.31 1.05 1.80
CA ASP A 80 15.42 0.43 1.07
C ASP A 80 16.70 0.22 1.91
N LYS A 81 16.75 0.75 3.13
CA LYS A 81 17.89 0.56 4.05
C LYS A 81 17.95 -0.88 4.58
N PRO A 82 19.13 -1.54 4.63
CA PRO A 82 19.23 -2.95 5.03
C PRO A 82 18.58 -3.29 6.37
N GLU A 83 18.78 -2.43 7.38
CA GLU A 83 18.23 -2.63 8.73
C GLU A 83 16.70 -2.50 8.74
N VAL A 84 16.17 -1.63 7.89
CA VAL A 84 14.73 -1.38 7.72
C VAL A 84 14.08 -2.50 6.93
N GLN A 85 14.74 -3.01 5.88
CA GLN A 85 14.25 -4.11 5.06
C GLN A 85 14.02 -5.38 5.88
N GLN A 86 14.92 -5.72 6.80
CA GLN A 86 14.74 -6.89 7.65
C GLN A 86 13.48 -6.76 8.53
N ALA A 87 13.34 -5.65 9.26
CA ALA A 87 12.19 -5.41 10.12
C ALA A 87 10.87 -5.34 9.33
N HIS A 88 10.89 -4.68 8.17
CA HIS A 88 9.74 -4.59 7.28
C HIS A 88 9.36 -5.94 6.68
N GLY A 89 10.34 -6.80 6.35
CA GLY A 89 10.10 -8.15 5.86
C GLY A 89 9.41 -9.05 6.90
N GLU A 90 9.80 -8.97 8.17
CA GLU A 90 9.12 -9.67 9.26
C GLU A 90 7.69 -9.17 9.47
N LEU A 91 7.48 -7.85 9.39
CA LEU A 91 6.15 -7.25 9.45
C LEU A 91 5.27 -7.72 8.29
N LEU A 92 5.81 -7.72 7.08
CA LEU A 92 5.10 -8.18 5.88
C LEU A 92 4.64 -9.64 6.07
N GLN A 93 5.55 -10.53 6.49
CA GLN A 93 5.22 -11.95 6.77
C GLN A 93 4.10 -12.10 7.80
N HIS A 94 4.12 -11.31 8.87
CA HIS A 94 3.08 -11.33 9.89
C HIS A 94 1.72 -10.90 9.33
N VAL A 95 1.67 -9.79 8.58
CA VAL A 95 0.43 -9.26 8.01
C VAL A 95 -0.20 -10.21 6.99
N ILE A 96 0.61 -10.88 6.17
CA ILE A 96 0.13 -11.84 5.17
C ILE A 96 -0.59 -13.01 5.84
N GLN A 97 -0.12 -13.45 7.00
CA GLN A 97 -0.72 -14.57 7.73
C GLN A 97 -2.10 -14.24 8.32
N GLU A 98 -2.37 -12.96 8.62
CA GLU A 98 -3.66 -12.52 9.17
C GLU A 98 -4.76 -12.39 8.10
N VAL A 99 -4.41 -12.29 6.82
CA VAL A 99 -5.34 -12.19 5.67
C VAL A 99 -6.37 -11.05 5.80
N GLU A 100 -6.00 -9.96 6.48
CA GLU A 100 -6.84 -8.76 6.62
C GLU A 100 -6.17 -7.52 6.03
N ASN A 101 -6.96 -6.67 5.36
CA ASN A 101 -6.49 -5.38 4.88
C ASN A 101 -6.37 -4.40 6.06
N ARG A 102 -5.15 -3.89 6.30
CA ARG A 102 -4.86 -3.04 7.47
C ARG A 102 -3.98 -1.85 7.10
N ILE A 103 -4.25 -0.70 7.73
CA ILE A 103 -3.35 0.46 7.72
C ILE A 103 -2.44 0.33 8.93
N ILE A 104 -1.12 0.32 8.71
CA ILE A 104 -0.13 0.20 9.78
C ILE A 104 0.51 1.57 10.02
N GLY A 105 0.22 2.13 11.19
CA GLY A 105 0.77 3.42 11.59
C GLY A 105 2.29 3.37 11.83
N PRO A 106 2.96 4.53 11.86
CA PRO A 106 4.39 4.62 12.12
C PRO A 106 4.73 4.03 13.48
N ASN A 107 5.86 3.34 13.59
CA ASN A 107 6.34 2.72 14.83
C ASN A 107 5.38 1.70 15.48
N ALA A 108 4.30 1.30 14.81
CA ALA A 108 3.36 0.31 15.30
C ALA A 108 4.09 -0.99 15.65
N SER A 109 3.72 -1.63 16.75
CA SER A 109 4.33 -2.87 17.22
C SER A 109 3.28 -3.97 17.32
N PHE A 110 3.66 -5.16 16.91
CA PHE A 110 2.86 -6.38 16.88
C PHE A 110 3.63 -7.51 17.57
N GLY A 111 2.93 -8.58 17.95
CA GLY A 111 3.53 -9.71 18.68
C GLY A 111 3.45 -9.58 20.20
N ASP A 112 4.12 -10.48 20.89
CA ASP A 112 4.10 -10.63 22.35
C ASP A 112 5.39 -10.09 23.02
N GLU A 113 5.51 -10.24 24.34
CA GLU A 113 6.69 -9.78 25.10
C GLU A 113 8.01 -10.42 24.65
N HIS A 114 7.95 -11.56 23.96
CA HIS A 114 9.11 -12.32 23.52
C HIS A 114 9.53 -12.02 22.08
N ARG A 115 8.60 -11.61 21.21
CA ARG A 115 8.90 -11.22 19.83
C ARG A 115 8.07 -10.02 19.38
N GLN A 116 8.69 -8.84 19.41
CA GLN A 116 8.08 -7.61 18.90
C GLN A 116 8.43 -7.40 17.43
N ILE A 117 7.41 -7.36 16.58
CA ILE A 117 7.49 -6.98 15.17
C ILE A 117 7.08 -5.52 15.06
N ARG A 118 7.97 -4.66 14.56
CA ARG A 118 7.73 -3.20 14.54
C ARG A 118 7.72 -2.65 13.13
N ASN A 119 6.79 -1.74 12.84
CA ASN A 119 6.84 -0.91 11.64
C ASN A 119 8.05 0.04 11.75
N PRO A 120 9.07 -0.12 10.90
CA PRO A 120 10.32 0.64 11.03
C PRO A 120 10.21 2.08 10.54
N VAL A 121 9.11 2.46 9.88
CA VAL A 121 8.91 3.84 9.39
C VAL A 121 8.42 4.75 10.50
N ASN A 122 8.93 5.99 10.49
CA ASN A 122 8.65 7.02 11.50
C ASN A 122 7.56 8.02 11.08
N THR A 123 7.13 7.97 9.82
CA THR A 123 6.08 8.82 9.22
C THR A 123 5.02 7.96 8.55
N LEU A 124 3.80 8.48 8.45
CA LEU A 124 2.72 7.80 7.72
C LEU A 124 3.01 7.99 6.22
N LEU A 125 3.11 6.89 5.49
CA LEU A 125 3.37 6.84 4.05
C LEU A 125 2.07 6.76 3.26
#